data_AF-A0A927AVF8-F1
#
_entry.id   AF-A0A927AVF8-F1
#
_cell.length_a   1.000
_cell.length_b   1.000
_cell.length_c   1.000
_cell.angle_alpha   90.00
_cell.angle_beta   90.00
_cell.angle_gamma   90.00
#
_symmetry.space_group_name_H-M   'P 1'
#
loop_
_entity.id
_entity.type
_entity.pdbx_description
1 polymer ?
#
loop_
_entity_poly.entity_id
_entity_poly.type
_entity_poly.pdbx_seq_one_letter_code
_entity_poly.pdbx_strand_id
1 'polypeptide(L)'
;MAKLYYLFVTCLITQTLLGQNNYVATLPISATPGTNNTIVGPSASNTTTTGRSNVFVGNRAGDANTTGDYNTFVGSEAGAQHTNGISNTFIGMQAGFNTTFAVSNVFVGSGAGFRNTTGNSNTFIGNSAGLENGDANNNVSIGAFAGNLNTADNNVFVGNKAGYDNSTGHSNAFLGTEAGQNNRTGSQNLMMGYQAGNANTTGANNSFLGYQAGYKNVSGSQNTMVGVRAGGNTTGGGNTFVGYQAGNSNTTGTNNIIIGPNSGSTVTTGSDNVLMGYNTQAGDGRGNHHVIIGDEAGGGLWAGTSNTFIGHQANAESPTLHHATAIGANARVGISNAVVLGNQANVGIGTSTPTARLEVVSETQNTSGIRLSQLTCSSPSTISTNEFLTVNEKGDVVKATYRLHIQHANEWSDSVLTPAYSLRPLSSVATFIKQHGHLPDVPSAEDVARKGIDLNVLNATFLQKIEELTLYSIQLEKANGQLQEKDKQQRVINDELRAEIAELKQLVMRNQKK
;
A
#
# COMPACT_ATOMS: atom_id res chain seq x y z
N MET A 1 2.09 0.58 -120.45
CA MET A 1 2.09 -0.53 -119.47
C MET A 1 3.40 -0.45 -118.69
N ALA A 2 3.34 -0.39 -117.36
CA ALA A 2 4.47 0.06 -116.53
C ALA A 2 4.96 -1.01 -115.54
N LYS A 3 6.23 -0.85 -115.13
CA LYS A 3 7.05 -1.70 -114.25
C LYS A 3 6.30 -2.28 -113.03
N LEU A 4 6.34 -3.61 -112.89
CA LEU A 4 6.10 -4.40 -111.68
C LEU A 4 6.57 -5.85 -112.00
N TYR A 5 7.24 -6.64 -111.15
CA TYR A 5 7.82 -6.43 -109.81
C TYR A 5 9.32 -6.79 -109.81
N TYR A 6 10.08 -6.24 -108.85
CA TYR A 6 11.36 -6.77 -108.36
C TYR A 6 11.49 -6.33 -106.89
N LEU A 7 10.93 -7.10 -105.95
CA LEU A 7 11.20 -7.06 -104.50
C LEU A 7 10.24 -8.04 -103.82
N PHE A 8 10.75 -9.04 -103.09
CA PHE A 8 10.17 -9.57 -101.84
C PHE A 8 11.09 -10.66 -101.23
N VAL A 9 12.37 -10.33 -101.04
CA VAL A 9 13.31 -11.10 -100.19
C VAL A 9 13.96 -10.15 -99.20
N THR A 10 13.15 -9.58 -98.31
CA THR A 10 13.58 -8.93 -97.05
C THR A 10 12.37 -8.79 -96.12
N CYS A 11 11.78 -9.92 -95.69
CA CYS A 11 11.07 -9.93 -94.41
C CYS A 11 12.09 -10.20 -93.30
N LEU A 12 13.05 -9.28 -93.16
CA LEU A 12 14.02 -9.35 -92.08
C LEU A 12 13.30 -8.85 -90.82
N ILE A 13 13.03 -9.78 -89.91
CA ILE A 13 12.47 -9.50 -88.60
C ILE A 13 13.46 -8.56 -87.89
N THR A 14 13.15 -7.26 -87.85
CA THR A 14 13.82 -6.32 -86.95
C THR A 14 13.30 -6.56 -85.54
N GLN A 15 13.70 -7.69 -84.95
CA GLN A 15 13.91 -7.74 -83.52
C GLN A 15 14.93 -6.66 -83.20
N THR A 16 14.46 -5.54 -82.65
CA THR A 16 15.32 -4.62 -81.93
C THR A 16 15.96 -5.44 -80.82
N LEU A 17 17.24 -5.80 -80.99
CA LEU A 17 18.04 -6.30 -79.89
C LEU A 17 18.06 -5.18 -78.85
N LEU A 18 17.24 -5.34 -77.81
CA LEU A 18 17.34 -4.55 -76.58
C LEU A 18 18.62 -4.99 -75.87
N GLY A 19 19.75 -4.44 -76.33
CA GLY A 19 21.02 -4.57 -75.64
C GLY A 19 20.91 -4.05 -74.21
N GLN A 20 21.76 -4.55 -73.31
CA GLN A 20 21.81 -4.01 -71.96
C GLN A 20 22.23 -2.53 -72.00
N ASN A 21 21.31 -1.63 -71.67
CA ASN A 21 21.55 -0.18 -71.56
C ASN A 21 22.31 0.19 -70.26
N ASN A 22 23.35 -0.59 -69.93
CA ASN A 22 24.19 -0.38 -68.76
C ASN A 22 25.23 0.70 -69.08
N TYR A 23 24.88 1.95 -68.81
CA TYR A 23 25.76 3.10 -68.98
C TYR A 23 26.71 3.25 -67.77
N VAL A 24 28.01 3.41 -68.00
CA VAL A 24 28.96 3.91 -67.01
C VAL A 24 29.39 5.29 -67.47
N ALA A 25 29.16 6.33 -66.66
CA ALA A 25 29.57 7.68 -67.04
C ALA A 25 31.10 7.80 -66.90
N THR A 26 31.80 7.74 -68.03
CA THR A 26 33.26 7.92 -68.11
C THR A 26 33.67 9.34 -68.51
N LEU A 27 32.69 10.19 -68.83
CA LEU A 27 32.88 11.60 -69.22
C LEU A 27 31.89 12.50 -68.47
N PRO A 28 32.26 13.76 -68.17
CA PRO A 28 31.41 14.71 -67.49
C PRO A 28 30.19 15.10 -68.33
N ILE A 29 29.00 15.07 -67.71
CA ILE A 29 27.71 15.44 -68.34
C ILE A 29 27.44 16.96 -68.21
N SER A 30 28.27 17.69 -67.43
CA SER A 30 28.12 19.11 -67.10
C SER A 30 29.26 19.97 -67.66
N ALA A 31 28.98 21.24 -67.93
CA ALA A 31 29.99 22.26 -68.24
C ALA A 31 30.88 22.63 -67.02
N THR A 32 30.39 22.39 -65.81
CA THR A 32 31.14 22.49 -64.54
C THR A 32 30.93 21.20 -63.76
N PRO A 33 31.62 20.11 -64.13
CA PRO A 33 31.34 18.79 -63.55
C PRO A 33 31.91 18.65 -62.14
N GLY A 34 31.12 18.02 -61.27
CA GLY A 34 31.58 17.62 -59.94
C GLY A 34 32.69 16.57 -59.98
N THR A 35 33.51 16.54 -58.93
CA THR A 35 34.72 15.70 -58.86
C THR A 35 34.48 14.37 -58.14
N ASN A 36 35.23 13.32 -58.52
CA ASN A 36 35.26 12.02 -57.83
C ASN A 36 33.90 11.29 -57.73
N ASN A 37 32.99 11.50 -58.69
CA ASN A 37 31.70 10.82 -58.73
C ASN A 37 31.79 9.47 -59.47
N THR A 38 31.10 8.44 -58.97
CA THR A 38 30.89 7.15 -59.66
C THR A 38 29.43 7.07 -60.10
N ILE A 39 29.15 6.97 -61.40
CA ILE A 39 27.77 7.00 -61.94
C ILE A 39 27.57 5.82 -62.90
N VAL A 40 26.63 4.94 -62.57
CA VAL A 40 26.35 3.69 -63.30
C VAL A 40 24.84 3.47 -63.41
N GLY A 41 24.34 3.27 -64.62
CA GLY A 41 22.94 2.96 -64.93
C GLY A 41 22.25 4.02 -65.80
N PRO A 42 21.15 3.64 -66.48
CA PRO A 42 20.44 4.56 -67.36
C PRO A 42 19.77 5.69 -66.56
N SER A 43 20.05 6.93 -66.95
CA SER A 43 19.59 8.17 -66.29
C SER A 43 20.04 8.33 -64.82
N ALA A 44 21.06 7.62 -64.36
CA ALA A 44 21.71 7.95 -63.09
C ALA A 44 22.37 9.34 -63.20
N SER A 45 22.08 10.26 -62.27
CA SER A 45 22.50 11.68 -62.35
C SER A 45 22.28 12.32 -63.73
N ASN A 46 21.04 12.26 -64.23
CA ASN A 46 20.66 12.86 -65.51
C ASN A 46 20.76 14.40 -65.49
N THR A 47 20.59 15.02 -64.32
CA THR A 47 20.89 16.44 -64.10
C THR A 47 22.39 16.69 -63.97
N THR A 48 22.83 17.89 -64.37
CA THR A 48 24.25 18.28 -64.48
C THR A 48 24.87 18.54 -63.10
N THR A 49 25.18 17.48 -62.35
CA THR A 49 25.75 17.59 -60.99
C THR A 49 27.09 18.33 -60.95
N THR A 50 27.16 19.33 -60.08
CA THR A 50 28.39 20.03 -59.65
C THR A 50 28.97 19.44 -58.36
N GLY A 51 28.17 18.64 -57.64
CA GLY A 51 28.54 18.06 -56.35
C GLY A 51 29.53 16.89 -56.48
N ARG A 52 30.23 16.58 -55.40
CA ARG A 52 31.47 15.76 -55.41
C ARG A 52 31.41 14.52 -54.51
N SER A 53 32.23 13.54 -54.85
CA SER A 53 32.39 12.27 -54.10
C SER A 53 31.10 11.47 -53.91
N ASN A 54 30.21 11.50 -54.90
CA ASN A 54 28.97 10.73 -54.89
C ASN A 54 29.11 9.36 -55.60
N VAL A 55 28.30 8.39 -55.22
CA VAL A 55 28.19 7.06 -55.86
C VAL A 55 26.73 6.81 -56.22
N PHE A 56 26.39 6.80 -57.50
CA PHE A 56 25.04 6.59 -58.00
C PHE A 56 24.99 5.36 -58.91
N VAL A 57 24.28 4.30 -58.48
CA VAL A 57 24.26 3.00 -59.17
C VAL A 57 22.82 2.48 -59.29
N GLY A 58 22.25 2.54 -60.49
CA GLY A 58 20.89 2.07 -60.78
C GLY A 58 20.18 2.93 -61.82
N ASN A 59 19.02 2.47 -62.31
CA ASN A 59 18.18 3.33 -63.15
C ASN A 59 17.69 4.54 -62.34
N ARG A 60 17.92 5.76 -62.83
CA ARG A 60 17.51 7.02 -62.17
C ARG A 60 18.01 7.21 -60.73
N ALA A 61 19.12 6.57 -60.36
CA ALA A 61 19.76 6.83 -59.08
C ALA A 61 20.30 8.28 -59.05
N GLY A 62 19.87 9.09 -58.09
CA GLY A 62 20.26 10.51 -57.98
C GLY A 62 19.87 11.39 -59.18
N ASP A 63 18.79 11.05 -59.90
CA ASP A 63 18.30 11.72 -61.13
C ASP A 63 18.36 13.27 -61.04
N ALA A 64 17.86 13.84 -59.93
CA ALA A 64 17.76 15.28 -59.69
C ALA A 64 18.97 15.97 -59.02
N ASN A 65 20.10 15.28 -58.76
CA ASN A 65 21.18 15.84 -57.94
C ASN A 65 21.98 16.96 -58.63
N THR A 66 21.85 18.19 -58.13
CA THR A 66 22.49 19.39 -58.68
C THR A 66 23.79 19.78 -57.98
N THR A 67 23.81 19.80 -56.64
CA THR A 67 24.95 20.27 -55.83
C THR A 67 25.23 19.40 -54.59
N GLY A 68 24.65 18.19 -54.51
CA GLY A 68 24.83 17.30 -53.36
C GLY A 68 26.20 16.61 -53.33
N ASP A 69 26.78 16.49 -52.13
CA ASP A 69 28.14 15.97 -51.87
C ASP A 69 28.11 14.69 -51.02
N TYR A 70 29.06 13.78 -51.24
CA TYR A 70 29.29 12.58 -50.41
C TYR A 70 28.10 11.59 -50.32
N ASN A 71 27.20 11.57 -51.30
CA ASN A 71 26.01 10.71 -51.26
C ASN A 71 26.24 9.36 -51.96
N THR A 72 25.73 8.27 -51.38
CA THR A 72 25.79 6.92 -51.96
C THR A 72 24.39 6.39 -52.23
N PHE A 73 23.91 6.45 -53.47
CA PHE A 73 22.60 5.94 -53.89
C PHE A 73 22.75 4.69 -54.77
N VAL A 74 22.23 3.54 -54.32
CA VAL A 74 22.36 2.24 -55.00
C VAL A 74 21.02 1.54 -55.08
N GLY A 75 20.41 1.52 -56.26
CA GLY A 75 19.10 0.93 -56.51
C GLY A 75 18.32 1.68 -57.59
N SER A 76 17.26 1.06 -58.11
CA SER A 76 16.36 1.75 -59.04
C SER A 76 15.64 2.88 -58.32
N GLU A 77 15.74 4.10 -58.85
CA GLU A 77 15.17 5.34 -58.33
C GLU A 77 15.59 5.70 -56.89
N ALA A 78 16.73 5.19 -56.41
CA ALA A 78 17.30 5.59 -55.12
C ALA A 78 17.70 7.08 -55.14
N GLY A 79 17.15 7.88 -54.23
CA GLY A 79 17.37 9.32 -54.18
C GLY A 79 16.94 10.09 -55.42
N ALA A 80 15.93 9.62 -56.18
CA ALA A 80 15.60 10.21 -57.49
C ALA A 80 15.24 11.70 -57.44
N GLN A 81 14.55 12.19 -56.40
CA GLN A 81 14.22 13.61 -56.23
C GLN A 81 15.27 14.42 -55.43
N HIS A 82 16.42 13.84 -55.08
CA HIS A 82 17.45 14.50 -54.27
C HIS A 82 18.14 15.61 -55.05
N THR A 83 17.89 16.87 -54.67
CA THR A 83 18.39 18.05 -55.40
C THR A 83 19.73 18.54 -54.87
N ASN A 84 19.87 18.62 -53.55
CA ASN A 84 21.06 19.07 -52.84
C ASN A 84 21.07 18.46 -51.44
N GLY A 85 22.23 18.06 -50.92
CA GLY A 85 22.27 17.31 -49.65
C GLY A 85 23.60 16.61 -49.47
N ILE A 86 23.93 16.26 -48.22
CA ILE A 86 25.30 15.89 -47.84
C ILE A 86 25.32 14.59 -47.03
N SER A 87 26.23 13.67 -47.41
CA SER A 87 26.54 12.45 -46.64
C SER A 87 25.37 11.48 -46.45
N ASN A 88 24.46 11.38 -47.41
CA ASN A 88 23.35 10.41 -47.37
C ASN A 88 23.73 9.06 -48.01
N THR A 89 23.23 7.95 -47.46
CA THR A 89 23.41 6.59 -48.02
C THR A 89 22.05 5.94 -48.26
N PHE A 90 21.61 5.84 -49.51
CA PHE A 90 20.32 5.23 -49.91
C PHE A 90 20.56 3.95 -50.72
N ILE A 91 20.25 2.79 -50.17
CA ILE A 91 20.51 1.48 -50.80
C ILE A 91 19.21 0.68 -50.86
N GLY A 92 18.68 0.46 -52.07
CA GLY A 92 17.43 -0.24 -52.30
C GLY A 92 16.58 0.42 -53.38
N MET A 93 15.59 -0.32 -53.90
CA MET A 93 14.60 0.25 -54.81
C MET A 93 13.84 1.39 -54.11
N GLN A 94 13.84 2.58 -54.71
CA GLN A 94 13.12 3.77 -54.23
C GLN A 94 13.48 4.19 -52.78
N ALA A 95 14.68 3.84 -52.30
CA ALA A 95 15.19 4.34 -51.02
C ALA A 95 15.40 5.87 -51.12
N GLY A 96 14.80 6.64 -50.21
CA GLY A 96 14.86 8.12 -50.22
C GLY A 96 14.28 8.78 -51.47
N PHE A 97 13.29 8.17 -52.14
CA PHE A 97 12.80 8.62 -53.45
C PHE A 97 12.37 10.09 -53.50
N ASN A 98 11.54 10.56 -52.55
CA ASN A 98 11.05 11.95 -52.48
C ASN A 98 11.96 12.91 -51.68
N THR A 99 13.14 12.46 -51.24
CA THR A 99 14.03 13.33 -50.44
C THR A 99 14.56 14.43 -51.33
N THR A 100 14.29 15.70 -51.01
CA THR A 100 14.64 16.85 -51.86
C THR A 100 15.89 17.57 -51.37
N PHE A 101 15.97 17.80 -50.05
CA PHE A 101 17.16 18.28 -49.34
C PHE A 101 17.37 17.47 -48.06
N ALA A 102 18.54 16.87 -47.86
CA ALA A 102 18.77 16.09 -46.64
C ALA A 102 20.25 15.94 -46.28
N VAL A 103 20.53 15.74 -44.99
CA VAL A 103 21.88 15.58 -44.46
C VAL A 103 21.98 14.35 -43.54
N SER A 104 23.04 13.56 -43.73
CA SER A 104 23.45 12.44 -42.86
C SER A 104 22.41 11.33 -42.66
N ASN A 105 21.56 11.03 -43.66
CA ASN A 105 20.62 9.92 -43.57
C ASN A 105 21.19 8.60 -44.10
N VAL A 106 20.76 7.48 -43.51
CA VAL A 106 21.09 6.11 -43.95
C VAL A 106 19.80 5.35 -44.19
N PHE A 107 19.40 5.15 -45.45
CA PHE A 107 18.21 4.38 -45.84
C PHE A 107 18.65 3.09 -46.57
N VAL A 108 18.40 1.92 -45.99
CA VAL A 108 18.81 0.63 -46.55
C VAL A 108 17.62 -0.33 -46.58
N GLY A 109 17.04 -0.50 -47.77
CA GLY A 109 15.89 -1.36 -48.02
C GLY A 109 14.97 -0.80 -49.10
N SER A 110 14.16 -1.66 -49.71
CA SER A 110 13.14 -1.22 -50.68
C SER A 110 12.12 -0.30 -49.99
N GLY A 111 11.94 0.92 -50.50
CA GLY A 111 11.06 1.94 -49.93
C GLY A 111 11.49 2.53 -48.58
N ALA A 112 12.72 2.31 -48.13
CA ALA A 112 13.22 2.92 -46.90
C ALA A 112 13.30 4.45 -47.05
N GLY A 113 12.66 5.20 -46.15
CA GLY A 113 12.61 6.66 -46.22
C GLY A 113 11.90 7.24 -47.46
N PHE A 114 11.01 6.48 -48.13
CA PHE A 114 10.43 6.85 -49.43
C PHE A 114 9.85 8.28 -49.49
N ARG A 115 9.09 8.70 -48.47
CA ARG A 115 8.56 10.07 -48.30
C ARG A 115 9.29 10.90 -47.25
N ASN A 116 10.56 10.62 -46.92
CA ASN A 116 11.38 11.65 -46.29
C ASN A 116 11.54 12.79 -47.31
N THR A 117 11.17 14.02 -46.94
CA THR A 117 11.22 15.21 -47.80
C THR A 117 12.41 16.09 -47.46
N THR A 118 12.52 16.55 -46.20
CA THR A 118 13.65 17.36 -45.70
C THR A 118 14.30 16.85 -44.41
N GLY A 119 13.93 15.66 -43.94
CA GLY A 119 14.34 15.12 -42.65
C GLY A 119 15.79 14.65 -42.59
N ASN A 120 16.49 14.97 -41.49
CA ASN A 120 17.94 14.81 -41.35
C ASN A 120 18.34 13.79 -40.27
N SER A 121 19.54 13.24 -40.41
CA SER A 121 20.17 12.35 -39.41
C SER A 121 19.34 11.11 -39.04
N ASN A 122 18.55 10.59 -39.99
CA ASN A 122 17.73 9.39 -39.78
C ASN A 122 18.44 8.12 -40.28
N THR A 123 18.25 6.99 -39.58
CA THR A 123 18.76 5.67 -39.96
C THR A 123 17.61 4.68 -40.14
N PHE A 124 17.23 4.39 -41.37
CA PHE A 124 16.15 3.45 -41.72
C PHE A 124 16.72 2.21 -42.40
N ILE A 125 16.56 1.03 -41.82
CA ILE A 125 17.12 -0.23 -42.33
C ILE A 125 16.03 -1.30 -42.35
N GLY A 126 15.50 -1.61 -43.52
CA GLY A 126 14.42 -2.58 -43.73
C GLY A 126 13.50 -2.21 -44.89
N ASN A 127 12.70 -3.16 -45.36
CA ASN A 127 11.63 -2.84 -46.32
C ASN A 127 10.66 -1.83 -45.67
N SER A 128 10.39 -0.72 -46.35
CA SER A 128 9.42 0.29 -45.91
C SER A 128 9.67 0.86 -44.50
N ALA A 129 10.91 0.85 -44.02
CA ALA A 129 11.29 1.48 -42.75
C ALA A 129 11.26 3.01 -42.89
N GLY A 130 10.60 3.72 -41.97
CA GLY A 130 10.45 5.18 -42.02
C GLY A 130 9.79 5.71 -43.30
N LEU A 131 8.85 4.96 -43.89
CA LEU A 131 8.31 5.22 -45.23
C LEU A 131 7.67 6.62 -45.35
N GLU A 132 6.88 7.04 -44.36
CA GLU A 132 6.17 8.33 -44.33
C GLU A 132 6.92 9.43 -43.56
N ASN A 133 8.25 9.38 -43.46
CA ASN A 133 8.98 10.23 -42.50
C ASN A 133 8.77 11.75 -42.64
N GLY A 134 8.45 12.24 -43.85
CA GLY A 134 8.33 13.68 -44.11
C GLY A 134 9.60 14.41 -43.70
N ASP A 135 9.44 15.47 -42.93
CA ASP A 135 10.53 16.35 -42.49
C ASP A 135 11.15 15.95 -41.13
N ALA A 136 10.79 14.79 -40.58
CA ALA A 136 11.21 14.38 -39.24
C ALA A 136 12.69 13.97 -39.15
N ASN A 137 13.29 14.16 -37.99
CA ASN A 137 14.74 14.14 -37.75
C ASN A 137 15.14 13.19 -36.61
N ASN A 138 16.41 12.74 -36.65
CA ASN A 138 17.04 11.93 -35.60
C ASN A 138 16.33 10.60 -35.30
N ASN A 139 15.62 10.02 -36.28
CA ASN A 139 14.89 8.76 -36.10
C ASN A 139 15.74 7.55 -36.51
N VAL A 140 15.62 6.46 -35.75
CA VAL A 140 16.22 5.16 -36.07
C VAL A 140 15.11 4.14 -36.26
N SER A 141 14.93 3.59 -37.46
CA SER A 141 13.90 2.58 -37.76
C SER A 141 14.54 1.34 -38.39
N ILE A 142 14.76 0.27 -37.62
CA ILE A 142 15.45 -0.95 -38.06
C ILE A 142 14.49 -2.13 -38.00
N GLY A 143 14.14 -2.68 -39.15
CA GLY A 143 13.17 -3.77 -39.32
C GLY A 143 12.18 -3.46 -40.44
N ALA A 144 11.59 -4.49 -41.04
CA ALA A 144 10.55 -4.30 -42.04
C ALA A 144 9.35 -3.56 -41.42
N PHE A 145 8.92 -2.47 -42.05
CA PHE A 145 7.85 -1.57 -41.61
C PHE A 145 8.06 -0.92 -40.22
N ALA A 146 9.29 -0.84 -39.71
CA ALA A 146 9.58 -0.07 -38.50
C ALA A 146 9.32 1.43 -38.74
N GLY A 147 8.58 2.09 -37.84
CA GLY A 147 8.25 3.52 -37.95
C GLY A 147 7.56 3.91 -39.25
N ASN A 148 6.70 3.05 -39.82
CA ASN A 148 6.21 3.23 -41.19
C ASN A 148 5.47 4.56 -41.39
N LEU A 149 4.64 4.98 -40.45
CA LEU A 149 3.85 6.22 -40.49
C LEU A 149 4.51 7.42 -39.76
N ASN A 150 5.74 7.27 -39.25
CA ASN A 150 6.38 8.19 -38.30
C ASN A 150 6.70 9.57 -38.87
N THR A 151 5.96 10.61 -38.48
CA THR A 151 6.24 12.02 -38.82
C THR A 151 6.81 12.84 -37.66
N ALA A 152 7.34 12.19 -36.62
CA ALA A 152 7.86 12.83 -35.41
C ALA A 152 9.34 12.52 -35.14
N ASP A 153 10.01 13.41 -34.41
CA ASP A 153 11.45 13.39 -34.18
C ASP A 153 11.90 12.49 -33.00
N ASN A 154 13.18 12.13 -33.03
CA ASN A 154 13.92 11.50 -31.93
C ASN A 154 13.36 10.14 -31.48
N ASN A 155 12.81 9.35 -32.41
CA ASN A 155 12.27 8.02 -32.14
C ASN A 155 13.25 6.89 -32.51
N VAL A 156 13.28 5.82 -31.71
CA VAL A 156 14.09 4.61 -31.95
C VAL A 156 13.17 3.40 -32.01
N PHE A 157 12.99 2.83 -33.20
CA PHE A 157 12.14 1.68 -33.49
C PHE A 157 12.98 0.53 -34.05
N VAL A 158 13.09 -0.57 -33.31
CA VAL A 158 13.91 -1.74 -33.69
C VAL A 158 13.08 -3.01 -33.59
N GLY A 159 12.67 -3.56 -34.73
CA GLY A 159 11.81 -4.74 -34.84
C GLY A 159 10.85 -4.64 -36.03
N ASN A 160 10.29 -5.76 -36.46
CA ASN A 160 9.22 -5.73 -37.48
C ASN A 160 8.00 -4.99 -36.91
N LYS A 161 7.51 -3.98 -37.65
CA LYS A 161 6.39 -3.11 -37.24
C LYS A 161 6.56 -2.41 -35.87
N ALA A 162 7.77 -2.26 -35.36
CA ALA A 162 8.00 -1.44 -34.17
C ALA A 162 7.57 0.01 -34.47
N GLY A 163 6.68 0.59 -33.67
CA GLY A 163 6.16 1.95 -33.88
C GLY A 163 5.45 2.20 -35.22
N TYR A 164 4.83 1.18 -35.81
CA TYR A 164 4.27 1.23 -37.17
C TYR A 164 3.32 2.42 -37.41
N ASP A 165 2.33 2.63 -36.53
CA ASP A 165 1.30 3.69 -36.64
C ASP A 165 1.70 5.01 -35.97
N ASN A 166 2.95 5.15 -35.51
CA ASN A 166 3.39 6.40 -34.88
C ASN A 166 3.23 7.53 -35.87
N SER A 167 2.48 8.58 -35.51
CA SER A 167 2.37 9.78 -36.33
C SER A 167 3.16 10.91 -35.67
N THR A 168 2.64 11.45 -34.56
CA THR A 168 3.17 12.66 -33.93
C THR A 168 3.86 12.39 -32.57
N GLY A 169 3.93 11.13 -32.15
CA GLY A 169 4.59 10.74 -30.90
C GLY A 169 6.10 10.89 -31.00
N HIS A 170 6.72 11.70 -30.13
CA HIS A 170 8.17 11.94 -30.15
C HIS A 170 8.89 11.27 -28.98
N SER A 171 10.22 11.14 -29.10
CA SER A 171 11.09 10.65 -28.01
C SER A 171 10.72 9.25 -27.51
N ASN A 172 10.21 8.38 -28.37
CA ASN A 172 9.88 6.99 -28.04
C ASN A 172 11.02 6.03 -28.37
N ALA A 173 11.14 4.94 -27.62
CA ALA A 173 12.10 3.86 -27.86
C ALA A 173 11.38 2.49 -27.83
N PHE A 174 11.07 1.93 -29.00
CA PHE A 174 10.40 0.64 -29.15
C PHE A 174 11.34 -0.43 -29.71
N LEU A 175 11.61 -1.47 -28.92
CA LEU A 175 12.60 -2.51 -29.23
C LEU A 175 11.97 -3.90 -29.12
N GLY A 176 11.49 -4.43 -30.24
CA GLY A 176 10.84 -5.72 -30.37
C GLY A 176 9.87 -5.75 -31.55
N THR A 177 9.58 -6.94 -32.07
CA THR A 177 8.51 -7.12 -33.04
C THR A 177 7.17 -6.65 -32.45
N GLU A 178 6.48 -5.78 -33.19
CA GLU A 178 5.19 -5.19 -32.83
C GLU A 178 5.19 -4.41 -31.48
N ALA A 179 6.37 -3.99 -30.99
CA ALA A 179 6.50 -3.11 -29.84
C ALA A 179 5.96 -1.71 -30.18
N GLY A 180 5.02 -1.20 -29.37
CA GLY A 180 4.37 0.10 -29.57
C GLY A 180 3.69 0.25 -30.94
N GLN A 181 3.28 -0.85 -31.59
CA GLN A 181 2.82 -0.84 -32.99
C GLN A 181 1.74 0.21 -33.26
N ASN A 182 0.69 0.26 -32.45
CA ASN A 182 -0.48 1.12 -32.66
C ASN A 182 -0.31 2.53 -32.03
N ASN A 183 0.88 2.85 -31.47
CA ASN A 183 1.14 4.14 -30.84
C ASN A 183 0.99 5.22 -31.89
N ARG A 184 0.10 6.19 -31.70
CA ARG A 184 -0.19 7.23 -32.70
C ARG A 184 0.37 8.59 -32.29
N THR A 185 0.10 9.01 -31.07
CA THR A 185 0.53 10.32 -30.53
C THR A 185 1.22 10.23 -29.17
N GLY A 186 1.30 9.03 -28.58
CA GLY A 186 1.99 8.82 -27.31
C GLY A 186 3.48 9.15 -27.44
N SER A 187 4.01 9.92 -26.49
CA SER A 187 5.40 10.39 -26.48
C SER A 187 6.13 9.94 -25.21
N GLN A 188 7.47 9.94 -25.26
CA GLN A 188 8.32 9.61 -24.11
C GLN A 188 8.10 8.18 -23.57
N ASN A 189 7.75 7.23 -24.45
CA ASN A 189 7.53 5.84 -24.06
C ASN A 189 8.74 4.94 -24.39
N LEU A 190 9.15 4.09 -23.44
CA LEU A 190 10.06 2.97 -23.65
C LEU A 190 9.23 1.67 -23.72
N MET A 191 9.36 0.90 -24.79
CA MET A 191 8.66 -0.40 -24.94
C MET A 191 9.63 -1.45 -25.49
N MET A 192 10.08 -2.37 -24.65
CA MET A 192 11.07 -3.39 -25.01
C MET A 192 10.50 -4.80 -24.79
N GLY A 193 10.48 -5.60 -25.85
CA GLY A 193 9.93 -6.96 -25.87
C GLY A 193 8.89 -7.16 -26.96
N TYR A 194 8.63 -8.43 -27.30
CA TYR A 194 7.60 -8.81 -28.27
C TYR A 194 6.22 -8.30 -27.81
N GLN A 195 5.57 -7.50 -28.65
CA GLN A 195 4.27 -6.87 -28.40
C GLN A 195 4.18 -6.05 -27.08
N ALA A 196 5.31 -5.52 -26.59
CA ALA A 196 5.28 -4.58 -25.46
C ALA A 196 4.50 -3.31 -25.85
N GLY A 197 3.48 -2.94 -25.06
CA GLY A 197 2.61 -1.78 -25.31
C GLY A 197 1.89 -1.77 -26.65
N ASN A 198 1.64 -2.94 -27.26
CA ASN A 198 1.12 -3.03 -28.63
C ASN A 198 -0.13 -2.18 -28.88
N ALA A 199 -1.10 -2.17 -27.97
CA ALA A 199 -2.35 -1.41 -28.10
C ALA A 199 -2.27 0.07 -27.69
N ASN A 200 -1.09 0.59 -27.29
CA ASN A 200 -0.98 2.00 -26.88
C ASN A 200 -1.30 2.87 -28.07
N THR A 201 -2.10 3.92 -27.90
CA THR A 201 -2.47 4.86 -28.96
C THR A 201 -2.06 6.29 -28.61
N THR A 202 -2.32 6.70 -27.37
CA THR A 202 -2.11 8.07 -26.87
C THR A 202 -1.36 8.14 -25.55
N GLY A 203 -1.18 7.00 -24.85
CA GLY A 203 -0.49 6.96 -23.56
C GLY A 203 0.96 7.43 -23.65
N ALA A 204 1.39 8.24 -22.70
CA ALA A 204 2.72 8.85 -22.66
C ALA A 204 3.48 8.52 -21.36
N ASN A 205 4.80 8.70 -21.38
CA ASN A 205 5.66 8.46 -20.20
C ASN A 205 5.54 7.04 -19.63
N ASN A 206 5.36 6.02 -20.48
CA ASN A 206 5.31 4.62 -20.07
C ASN A 206 6.66 3.91 -20.24
N SER A 207 7.01 3.00 -19.34
CA SER A 207 8.21 2.16 -19.41
C SER A 207 7.84 0.68 -19.32
N PHE A 208 7.73 0.02 -20.48
CA PHE A 208 7.33 -1.38 -20.61
C PHE A 208 8.53 -2.25 -21.01
N LEU A 209 8.84 -3.27 -20.21
CA LEU A 209 9.96 -4.18 -20.42
C LEU A 209 9.52 -5.64 -20.21
N GLY A 210 9.32 -6.38 -21.28
CA GLY A 210 8.95 -7.80 -21.25
C GLY A 210 8.00 -8.21 -22.38
N TYR A 211 7.88 -9.52 -22.59
CA TYR A 211 6.88 -10.10 -23.50
C TYR A 211 5.47 -9.68 -23.07
N GLN A 212 4.73 -8.99 -23.95
CA GLN A 212 3.37 -8.50 -23.70
C GLN A 212 3.21 -7.62 -22.42
N ALA A 213 4.28 -6.95 -21.97
CA ALA A 213 4.17 -5.93 -20.92
C ALA A 213 3.29 -4.77 -21.40
N GLY A 214 2.26 -4.40 -20.63
CA GLY A 214 1.30 -3.35 -21.00
C GLY A 214 0.52 -3.57 -22.29
N TYR A 215 0.35 -4.83 -22.72
CA TYR A 215 -0.18 -5.19 -24.04
C TYR A 215 -1.49 -4.46 -24.44
N LYS A 216 -2.47 -4.36 -23.53
CA LYS A 216 -3.76 -3.66 -23.75
C LYS A 216 -3.80 -2.20 -23.29
N ASN A 217 -2.69 -1.59 -22.87
CA ASN A 217 -2.74 -0.18 -22.51
C ASN A 217 -3.10 0.66 -23.74
N VAL A 218 -4.16 1.47 -23.69
CA VAL A 218 -4.64 2.28 -24.82
C VAL A 218 -4.23 3.76 -24.67
N SER A 219 -4.49 4.32 -23.50
CA SER A 219 -4.27 5.74 -23.18
C SER A 219 -3.66 5.98 -21.79
N GLY A 220 -3.47 4.92 -20.99
CA GLY A 220 -2.83 4.98 -19.69
C GLY A 220 -1.42 5.54 -19.82
N SER A 221 -1.11 6.50 -18.96
CA SER A 221 0.16 7.23 -18.96
C SER A 221 0.87 7.03 -17.63
N GLN A 222 2.18 7.30 -17.58
CA GLN A 222 3.00 7.21 -16.36
C GLN A 222 3.03 5.79 -15.75
N ASN A 223 2.89 4.74 -16.56
CA ASN A 223 2.97 3.37 -16.09
C ASN A 223 4.38 2.78 -16.25
N THR A 224 4.89 2.10 -15.23
CA THR A 224 6.08 1.24 -15.30
C THR A 224 5.63 -0.22 -15.25
N MET A 225 5.96 -1.02 -16.28
CA MET A 225 5.57 -2.43 -16.34
C MET A 225 6.78 -3.29 -16.74
N VAL A 226 7.33 -4.05 -15.79
CA VAL A 226 8.55 -4.83 -15.97
C VAL A 226 8.27 -6.30 -15.68
N GLY A 227 8.32 -7.15 -16.70
CA GLY A 227 8.06 -8.58 -16.60
C GLY A 227 7.12 -9.10 -17.70
N VAL A 228 7.12 -10.43 -17.87
CA VAL A 228 6.22 -11.10 -18.82
C VAL A 228 4.77 -10.86 -18.40
N ARG A 229 3.98 -10.23 -19.28
CA ARG A 229 2.57 -9.84 -19.05
C ARG A 229 2.33 -8.99 -17.79
N ALA A 230 3.35 -8.24 -17.32
CA ALA A 230 3.12 -7.21 -16.31
C ALA A 230 2.10 -6.19 -16.86
N GLY A 231 1.01 -5.96 -16.13
CA GLY A 231 -0.09 -5.08 -16.55
C GLY A 231 -0.75 -5.42 -17.89
N GLY A 232 -0.72 -6.69 -18.34
CA GLY A 232 -1.12 -7.07 -19.69
C GLY A 232 -2.53 -6.61 -20.12
N ASN A 233 -3.47 -6.41 -19.18
CA ASN A 233 -4.83 -5.96 -19.47
C ASN A 233 -5.15 -4.49 -19.08
N THR A 234 -4.22 -3.73 -18.47
CA THR A 234 -4.60 -2.42 -17.90
C THR A 234 -4.66 -1.31 -18.92
N THR A 235 -5.64 -0.43 -18.74
CA THR A 235 -5.82 0.86 -19.43
C THR A 235 -5.66 2.06 -18.48
N GLY A 236 -5.45 1.80 -17.18
CA GLY A 236 -5.25 2.84 -16.16
C GLY A 236 -3.85 3.48 -16.23
N GLY A 237 -3.71 4.67 -15.63
CA GLY A 237 -2.43 5.37 -15.49
C GLY A 237 -1.80 5.25 -14.10
N GLY A 238 -0.54 5.68 -13.98
CA GLY A 238 0.19 5.81 -12.71
C GLY A 238 0.59 4.49 -12.04
N ASN A 239 0.48 3.34 -12.72
CA ASN A 239 0.74 2.04 -12.13
C ASN A 239 2.22 1.62 -12.21
N THR A 240 2.75 0.99 -11.17
CA THR A 240 4.11 0.39 -11.14
C THR A 240 4.01 -1.11 -10.91
N PHE A 241 4.11 -1.89 -11.98
CA PHE A 241 3.96 -3.35 -11.98
C PHE A 241 5.28 -4.04 -12.31
N VAL A 242 5.82 -4.82 -11.37
CA VAL A 242 7.13 -5.47 -11.53
C VAL A 242 7.04 -6.95 -11.15
N GLY A 243 7.18 -7.85 -12.12
CA GLY A 243 7.13 -9.29 -11.93
C GLY A 243 6.42 -10.05 -13.04
N TYR A 244 6.56 -11.38 -13.05
CA TYR A 244 5.79 -12.25 -13.93
C TYR A 244 4.29 -12.12 -13.60
N GLN A 245 3.48 -11.72 -14.59
CA GLN A 245 2.04 -11.46 -14.46
C GLN A 245 1.61 -10.47 -13.36
N ALA A 246 2.53 -9.62 -12.87
CA ALA A 246 2.21 -8.59 -11.87
C ALA A 246 1.11 -7.65 -12.37
N GLY A 247 0.01 -7.52 -11.62
CA GLY A 247 -1.14 -6.68 -11.98
C GLY A 247 -1.82 -7.06 -13.30
N ASN A 248 -1.62 -8.28 -13.82
CA ASN A 248 -2.10 -8.67 -15.15
C ASN A 248 -3.63 -8.61 -15.31
N SER A 249 -4.40 -8.70 -14.22
CA SER A 249 -5.87 -8.59 -14.23
C SER A 249 -6.39 -7.15 -14.12
N ASN A 250 -5.52 -6.17 -13.84
CA ASN A 250 -5.94 -4.78 -13.73
C ASN A 250 -6.50 -4.31 -15.08
N THR A 251 -7.64 -3.64 -15.06
CA THR A 251 -8.33 -3.13 -16.26
C THR A 251 -8.36 -1.60 -16.28
N THR A 252 -8.77 -0.98 -15.17
CA THR A 252 -8.95 0.48 -15.06
C THR A 252 -8.37 1.07 -13.77
N GLY A 253 -7.86 0.24 -12.86
CA GLY A 253 -7.23 0.68 -11.63
C GLY A 253 -5.99 1.54 -11.87
N THR A 254 -5.83 2.57 -11.06
CA THR A 254 -4.79 3.61 -11.18
C THR A 254 -3.92 3.69 -9.94
N ASN A 255 -2.73 4.28 -10.06
CA ASN A 255 -1.80 4.53 -8.93
C ASN A 255 -1.41 3.28 -8.12
N ASN A 256 -1.55 2.06 -8.67
CA ASN A 256 -1.23 0.84 -7.94
C ASN A 256 0.26 0.49 -8.07
N ILE A 257 0.89 0.11 -6.96
CA ILE A 257 2.24 -0.46 -6.92
C ILE A 257 2.07 -1.96 -6.68
N ILE A 258 2.46 -2.80 -7.64
CA ILE A 258 2.28 -4.26 -7.57
C ILE A 258 3.59 -4.95 -7.94
N ILE A 259 4.28 -5.50 -6.94
CA ILE A 259 5.67 -5.97 -7.06
C ILE A 259 5.78 -7.43 -6.60
N GLY A 260 5.99 -8.34 -7.55
CA GLY A 260 6.26 -9.75 -7.33
C GLY A 260 5.54 -10.68 -8.32
N PRO A 261 5.92 -11.96 -8.40
CA PRO A 261 5.29 -12.91 -9.32
C PRO A 261 3.84 -13.19 -8.92
N ASN A 262 2.92 -13.11 -9.87
CA ASN A 262 1.47 -13.28 -9.69
C ASN A 262 0.83 -12.30 -8.69
N SER A 263 1.58 -11.30 -8.23
CA SER A 263 1.10 -10.24 -7.33
C SER A 263 -0.01 -9.44 -8.00
N GLY A 264 -1.08 -9.15 -7.27
CA GLY A 264 -2.22 -8.36 -7.76
C GLY A 264 -3.01 -9.02 -8.88
N SER A 265 -2.94 -10.35 -8.99
CA SER A 265 -3.71 -11.15 -9.94
C SER A 265 -5.23 -11.05 -9.76
N THR A 266 -5.73 -10.54 -8.62
CA THR A 266 -7.15 -10.22 -8.42
C THR A 266 -7.51 -8.75 -8.68
N VAL A 267 -6.56 -7.80 -8.63
CA VAL A 267 -6.85 -6.36 -8.81
C VAL A 267 -7.43 -6.13 -10.20
N THR A 268 -8.63 -5.53 -10.28
CA THR A 268 -9.34 -5.27 -11.55
C THR A 268 -9.64 -3.79 -11.77
N THR A 269 -10.27 -3.14 -10.80
CA THR A 269 -10.59 -1.69 -10.85
C THR A 269 -10.09 -0.92 -9.63
N GLY A 270 -9.58 -1.62 -8.62
CA GLY A 270 -9.01 -1.01 -7.42
C GLY A 270 -7.86 -0.06 -7.73
N SER A 271 -7.79 1.05 -7.02
CA SER A 271 -6.76 2.10 -7.17
C SER A 271 -6.03 2.40 -5.87
N ASP A 272 -4.85 3.02 -5.99
CA ASP A 272 -4.04 3.48 -4.85
C ASP A 272 -3.60 2.33 -3.90
N ASN A 273 -3.47 1.11 -4.43
CA ASN A 273 -3.07 -0.07 -3.66
C ASN A 273 -1.57 -0.37 -3.78
N VAL A 274 -0.95 -0.80 -2.69
CA VAL A 274 0.43 -1.31 -2.62
C VAL A 274 0.39 -2.80 -2.34
N LEU A 275 0.77 -3.62 -3.31
CA LEU A 275 0.90 -5.06 -3.21
C LEU A 275 2.36 -5.46 -3.42
N MET A 276 2.96 -6.22 -2.50
CA MET A 276 4.36 -6.65 -2.62
C MET A 276 4.58 -8.06 -2.06
N GLY A 277 5.00 -8.98 -2.92
CA GLY A 277 5.27 -10.37 -2.55
C GLY A 277 4.88 -11.35 -3.67
N TYR A 278 5.08 -12.64 -3.42
CA TYR A 278 4.55 -13.68 -4.30
C TYR A 278 3.06 -13.87 -4.04
N ASN A 279 2.26 -13.89 -5.11
CA ASN A 279 0.83 -14.20 -5.08
C ASN A 279 -0.01 -13.37 -4.07
N THR A 280 0.37 -12.13 -3.76
CA THR A 280 -0.48 -11.21 -2.97
C THR A 280 -1.77 -10.89 -3.72
N GLN A 281 -2.89 -10.85 -3.02
CA GLN A 281 -4.22 -10.57 -3.58
C GLN A 281 -4.85 -9.37 -2.86
N ALA A 282 -5.79 -8.68 -3.50
CA ALA A 282 -6.55 -7.57 -2.91
C ALA A 282 -8.05 -7.93 -2.85
N GLY A 283 -8.36 -9.10 -2.28
CA GLY A 283 -9.72 -9.59 -2.20
C GLY A 283 -10.37 -9.72 -3.57
N ASP A 284 -11.56 -9.13 -3.71
CA ASP A 284 -12.33 -9.07 -4.96
C ASP A 284 -11.75 -8.14 -6.04
N GLY A 285 -10.67 -7.41 -5.74
CA GLY A 285 -9.93 -6.59 -6.69
C GLY A 285 -10.51 -5.22 -7.00
N ARG A 286 -11.59 -4.81 -6.33
CA ARG A 286 -12.26 -3.51 -6.53
C ARG A 286 -11.96 -2.50 -5.42
N GLY A 287 -11.36 -2.95 -4.32
CA GLY A 287 -10.99 -2.11 -3.18
C GLY A 287 -9.81 -1.17 -3.46
N ASN A 288 -9.75 -0.09 -2.68
CA ASN A 288 -8.75 0.99 -2.80
C ASN A 288 -7.96 1.16 -1.50
N HIS A 289 -6.78 1.79 -1.60
CA HIS A 289 -5.91 2.14 -0.47
C HIS A 289 -5.42 0.95 0.37
N HIS A 290 -5.30 -0.24 -0.23
CA HIS A 290 -4.77 -1.41 0.46
C HIS A 290 -3.24 -1.40 0.53
N VAL A 291 -2.68 -1.87 1.65
CA VAL A 291 -1.25 -2.16 1.80
C VAL A 291 -1.09 -3.64 2.13
N ILE A 292 -0.63 -4.44 1.17
CA ILE A 292 -0.63 -5.90 1.24
C ILE A 292 0.77 -6.41 0.91
N ILE A 293 1.53 -6.82 1.93
CA ILE A 293 2.96 -7.11 1.82
C ILE A 293 3.25 -8.48 2.43
N GLY A 294 3.68 -9.45 1.62
CA GLY A 294 4.01 -10.80 2.08
C GLY A 294 3.67 -11.87 1.05
N ASP A 295 4.12 -13.09 1.31
CA ASP A 295 3.74 -14.26 0.51
C ASP A 295 2.27 -14.63 0.78
N GLU A 296 1.45 -14.74 -0.27
CA GLU A 296 0.00 -15.05 -0.18
C GLU A 296 -0.84 -14.13 0.74
N ALA A 297 -0.38 -12.91 0.99
CA ALA A 297 -1.10 -11.93 1.80
C ALA A 297 -2.33 -11.36 1.06
N GLY A 298 -3.39 -11.05 1.81
CA GLY A 298 -4.65 -10.49 1.30
C GLY A 298 -5.51 -11.43 0.44
N GLY A 299 -5.22 -12.73 0.48
CA GLY A 299 -5.95 -13.80 -0.19
C GLY A 299 -7.43 -13.90 0.18
N GLY A 300 -8.21 -14.49 -0.74
CA GLY A 300 -9.63 -14.76 -0.57
C GLY A 300 -10.56 -13.79 -1.29
N LEU A 301 -11.87 -13.95 -1.09
CA LEU A 301 -12.91 -13.13 -1.73
C LEU A 301 -13.58 -12.22 -0.68
N TRP A 302 -12.94 -11.08 -0.44
CA TRP A 302 -13.44 -10.02 0.45
C TRP A 302 -13.46 -8.68 -0.29
N ALA A 303 -14.45 -7.83 0.01
CA ALA A 303 -14.52 -6.45 -0.46
C ALA A 303 -14.09 -5.50 0.67
N GLY A 304 -13.60 -4.31 0.33
CA GLY A 304 -13.10 -3.40 1.35
C GLY A 304 -12.37 -2.17 0.83
N THR A 305 -11.88 -1.37 1.75
CA THR A 305 -10.97 -0.24 1.48
C THR A 305 -10.03 -0.03 2.67
N SER A 306 -8.84 0.52 2.42
CA SER A 306 -7.95 0.99 3.49
C SER A 306 -7.47 -0.10 4.47
N ASN A 307 -7.37 -1.35 4.00
CA ASN A 307 -6.90 -2.49 4.80
C ASN A 307 -5.38 -2.70 4.67
N THR A 308 -4.72 -3.07 5.77
CA THR A 308 -3.26 -3.29 5.83
C THR A 308 -2.94 -4.73 6.26
N PHE A 309 -2.41 -5.54 5.35
CA PHE A 309 -2.07 -6.94 5.60
C PHE A 309 -0.57 -7.19 5.36
N ILE A 310 0.20 -7.41 6.41
CA ILE A 310 1.67 -7.52 6.33
C ILE A 310 2.15 -8.83 6.96
N GLY A 311 2.67 -9.74 6.15
CA GLY A 311 3.19 -11.04 6.56
C GLY A 311 2.69 -12.19 5.68
N HIS A 312 3.40 -13.34 5.72
CA HIS A 312 2.96 -14.56 5.02
C HIS A 312 1.53 -14.94 5.46
N GLN A 313 0.61 -15.04 4.51
CA GLN A 313 -0.80 -15.34 4.74
C GLN A 313 -1.50 -14.43 5.78
N ALA A 314 -1.05 -13.17 5.91
CA ALA A 314 -1.80 -12.14 6.64
C ALA A 314 -3.08 -11.77 5.87
N ASN A 315 -4.26 -11.93 6.48
CA ASN A 315 -5.51 -12.08 5.73
C ASN A 315 -6.77 -11.51 6.41
N ALA A 316 -7.81 -11.32 5.60
CA ALA A 316 -9.18 -11.06 6.04
C ALA A 316 -9.88 -12.35 6.55
N GLU A 317 -10.78 -12.20 7.51
CA GLU A 317 -11.74 -13.26 7.91
C GLU A 317 -13.21 -12.90 7.62
N SER A 318 -13.51 -11.63 7.34
CA SER A 318 -14.84 -11.17 6.92
C SER A 318 -14.89 -10.89 5.41
N PRO A 319 -16.02 -11.17 4.72
CA PRO A 319 -16.22 -10.80 3.32
C PRO A 319 -16.30 -9.28 3.09
N THR A 320 -16.43 -8.47 4.15
CA THR A 320 -16.36 -7.01 4.08
C THR A 320 -15.51 -6.44 5.20
N LEU A 321 -14.46 -5.67 4.86
CA LEU A 321 -13.54 -5.07 5.84
C LEU A 321 -13.09 -3.68 5.41
N HIS A 322 -13.12 -2.72 6.33
CA HIS A 322 -12.58 -1.38 6.15
C HIS A 322 -11.68 -1.00 7.33
N HIS A 323 -10.57 -0.33 7.05
CA HIS A 323 -9.59 0.07 8.07
C HIS A 323 -9.12 -1.10 8.95
N ALA A 324 -9.10 -2.32 8.39
CA ALA A 324 -8.72 -3.53 9.09
C ALA A 324 -7.22 -3.81 8.88
N THR A 325 -6.50 -4.07 9.95
CA THR A 325 -5.05 -4.30 9.92
C THR A 325 -4.71 -5.67 10.50
N ALA A 326 -3.91 -6.46 9.79
CA ALA A 326 -3.32 -7.70 10.27
C ALA A 326 -1.82 -7.71 9.96
N ILE A 327 -0.98 -7.75 11.00
CA ILE A 327 0.49 -7.70 10.86
C ILE A 327 1.09 -8.92 11.54
N GLY A 328 1.84 -9.73 10.81
CA GLY A 328 2.47 -10.97 11.26
C GLY A 328 2.06 -12.17 10.40
N ALA A 329 2.89 -13.22 10.38
CA ALA A 329 2.57 -14.44 9.65
C ALA A 329 1.29 -15.07 10.19
N ASN A 330 0.37 -15.44 9.31
CA ASN A 330 -0.97 -15.96 9.62
C ASN A 330 -1.84 -15.02 10.49
N ALA A 331 -1.50 -13.74 10.63
CA ALA A 331 -2.37 -12.78 11.33
C ALA A 331 -3.68 -12.59 10.55
N ARG A 332 -4.82 -12.63 11.25
CA ARG A 332 -6.14 -12.56 10.62
C ARG A 332 -7.03 -11.57 11.35
N VAL A 333 -7.75 -10.74 10.60
CA VAL A 333 -8.66 -9.73 11.15
C VAL A 333 -10.09 -9.94 10.62
N GLY A 334 -11.03 -10.10 11.55
CA GLY A 334 -12.43 -10.42 11.25
C GLY A 334 -13.40 -9.23 11.29
N ILE A 335 -12.98 -8.06 11.76
CA ILE A 335 -13.84 -6.87 11.88
C ILE A 335 -13.15 -5.59 11.37
N SER A 336 -13.97 -4.63 10.94
CA SER A 336 -13.49 -3.31 10.50
C SER A 336 -13.01 -2.45 11.66
N ASN A 337 -12.11 -1.50 11.39
CA ASN A 337 -11.50 -0.59 12.37
C ASN A 337 -10.74 -1.30 13.51
N ALA A 338 -10.15 -2.47 13.24
CA ALA A 338 -9.39 -3.26 14.20
C ALA A 338 -7.98 -3.57 13.71
N VAL A 339 -7.06 -3.75 14.66
CA VAL A 339 -5.67 -4.13 14.43
C VAL A 339 -5.40 -5.46 15.12
N VAL A 340 -4.92 -6.44 14.36
CA VAL A 340 -4.44 -7.73 14.87
C VAL A 340 -2.94 -7.82 14.67
N LEU A 341 -2.21 -7.90 15.79
CA LEU A 341 -0.75 -7.99 15.81
C LEU A 341 -0.32 -9.43 16.13
N GLY A 342 0.01 -10.15 15.07
CA GLY A 342 0.48 -11.53 15.06
C GLY A 342 -0.63 -12.58 15.11
N ASN A 343 -0.22 -13.84 15.01
CA ASN A 343 -1.02 -15.01 15.33
C ASN A 343 -0.18 -15.87 16.29
N GLN A 344 -0.68 -16.06 17.52
CA GLN A 344 0.09 -16.65 18.62
C GLN A 344 1.46 -15.98 18.87
N ALA A 345 1.62 -14.70 18.49
CA ALA A 345 2.81 -13.91 18.80
C ALA A 345 2.81 -13.38 20.25
N ASN A 346 3.95 -12.84 20.67
CA ASN A 346 4.10 -12.01 21.86
C ASN A 346 4.45 -10.59 21.39
N VAL A 347 3.71 -9.57 21.85
CA VAL A 347 3.87 -8.18 21.44
C VAL A 347 4.60 -7.39 22.53
N GLY A 348 5.81 -6.93 22.23
CA GLY A 348 6.62 -6.09 23.13
C GLY A 348 6.51 -4.61 22.79
N ILE A 349 6.27 -3.78 23.80
CA ILE A 349 6.35 -2.31 23.73
C ILE A 349 7.38 -1.89 24.78
N GLY A 350 8.54 -1.38 24.33
CA GLY A 350 9.69 -1.11 25.21
C GLY A 350 10.55 -2.33 25.56
N THR A 351 10.27 -3.50 24.97
CA THR A 351 11.03 -4.75 25.17
C THR A 351 11.27 -5.46 23.84
N SER A 352 12.48 -6.01 23.64
CA SER A 352 12.85 -6.81 22.46
C SER A 352 12.63 -8.31 22.63
N THR A 353 12.28 -8.76 23.84
CA THR A 353 12.11 -10.18 24.18
C THR A 353 10.83 -10.40 25.00
N PRO A 354 9.65 -10.08 24.45
CA PRO A 354 8.40 -10.19 25.18
C PRO A 354 8.08 -11.64 25.55
N THR A 355 7.89 -11.88 26.85
CA THR A 355 7.57 -13.18 27.44
C THR A 355 6.07 -13.40 27.59
N ALA A 356 5.30 -12.30 27.70
CA ALA A 356 3.84 -12.29 27.71
C ALA A 356 3.23 -11.96 26.34
N ARG A 357 1.91 -12.20 26.19
CA ARG A 357 1.16 -11.88 24.96
C ARG A 357 1.20 -10.40 24.59
N LEU A 358 1.13 -9.54 25.60
CA LEU A 358 1.37 -8.11 25.51
C LEU A 358 2.24 -7.71 26.71
N GLU A 359 3.40 -7.13 26.45
CA GLU A 359 4.36 -6.71 27.47
C GLU A 359 4.70 -5.23 27.22
N VAL A 360 4.37 -4.35 28.17
CA VAL A 360 4.56 -2.89 28.05
C VAL A 360 5.48 -2.42 29.18
N VAL A 361 6.71 -2.08 28.84
CA VAL A 361 7.78 -1.75 29.79
C VAL A 361 8.08 -0.26 29.75
N SER A 362 8.32 0.35 30.91
CA SER A 362 8.82 1.73 31.02
C SER A 362 10.32 1.73 31.32
N GLU A 363 11.04 2.71 30.78
CA GLU A 363 12.49 2.89 30.99
C GLU A 363 12.85 3.22 32.46
N THR A 364 11.87 3.70 33.24
CA THR A 364 12.05 4.04 34.67
C THR A 364 11.42 2.97 35.56
N GLN A 365 12.21 2.39 36.48
CA GLN A 365 11.74 1.42 37.46
C GLN A 365 10.57 1.98 38.29
N ASN A 366 9.60 1.11 38.63
CA ASN A 366 8.39 1.45 39.38
C ASN A 366 7.45 2.45 38.67
N THR A 367 7.57 2.62 37.35
CA THR A 367 6.60 3.40 36.55
C THR A 367 5.85 2.50 35.58
N SER A 368 4.54 2.71 35.46
CA SER A 368 3.68 1.96 34.54
C SER A 368 3.96 2.35 33.09
N GLY A 369 4.12 1.36 32.21
CA GLY A 369 4.11 1.58 30.76
C GLY A 369 2.73 1.97 30.20
N ILE A 370 1.66 1.85 31.01
CA ILE A 370 0.28 2.16 30.64
C ILE A 370 -0.22 3.37 31.45
N ARG A 371 -0.74 4.39 30.77
CA ARG A 371 -1.34 5.59 31.38
C ARG A 371 -2.68 5.96 30.71
N LEU A 372 -3.73 6.10 31.51
CA LEU A 372 -5.08 6.46 31.05
C LEU A 372 -5.37 7.93 31.37
N SER A 373 -4.83 8.86 30.55
CA SER A 373 -4.77 10.29 30.87
C SER A 373 -6.12 11.02 31.00
N GLN A 374 -7.19 10.47 30.43
CA GLN A 374 -8.55 11.04 30.46
C GLN A 374 -9.49 10.33 31.45
N LEU A 375 -8.98 9.34 32.20
CA LEU A 375 -9.70 8.73 33.32
C LEU A 375 -9.15 9.30 34.63
N THR A 376 -10.02 9.96 35.39
CA THR A 376 -9.69 10.63 36.65
C THR A 376 -10.66 10.20 37.74
N CYS A 377 -10.43 10.60 38.99
CA CYS A 377 -11.41 10.41 40.08
C CYS A 377 -12.74 11.14 39.84
N SER A 378 -12.81 12.05 38.87
CA SER A 378 -14.05 12.74 38.45
C SER A 378 -14.77 12.04 37.28
N SER A 379 -14.18 10.99 36.70
CA SER A 379 -14.83 10.20 35.65
C SER A 379 -15.94 9.33 36.26
N PRO A 380 -17.23 9.57 35.95
CA PRO A 380 -18.32 8.83 36.58
C PRO A 380 -18.33 7.38 36.11
N SER A 381 -18.47 6.42 37.03
CA SER A 381 -18.73 5.04 36.63
C SER A 381 -20.17 4.91 36.13
N THR A 382 -20.33 4.32 34.95
CA THR A 382 -21.63 3.96 34.39
C THR A 382 -22.15 2.62 34.91
N ILE A 383 -21.31 1.81 35.56
CA ILE A 383 -21.64 0.48 36.08
C ILE A 383 -20.98 0.28 37.45
N SER A 384 -21.77 0.00 38.48
CA SER A 384 -21.22 -0.37 39.79
C SER A 384 -20.79 -1.84 39.80
N THR A 385 -19.52 -2.09 40.09
CA THR A 385 -18.95 -3.44 40.28
C THR A 385 -18.08 -3.46 41.54
N ASN A 386 -18.02 -4.61 42.21
CA ASN A 386 -17.08 -4.85 43.31
C ASN A 386 -15.75 -5.45 42.83
N GLU A 387 -15.59 -5.65 41.51
CA GLU A 387 -14.39 -6.16 40.86
C GLU A 387 -13.54 -4.99 40.30
N PHE A 388 -12.21 -5.06 40.48
CA PHE A 388 -11.28 -4.06 39.95
C PHE A 388 -10.00 -4.73 39.43
N LEU A 389 -9.25 -4.02 38.58
CA LEU A 389 -7.95 -4.47 38.10
C LEU A 389 -6.85 -3.95 39.04
N THR A 390 -5.91 -4.82 39.39
CA THR A 390 -4.69 -4.49 40.13
C THR A 390 -3.51 -5.25 39.52
N VAL A 391 -2.30 -5.05 40.04
CA VAL A 391 -1.09 -5.79 39.63
C VAL A 391 -0.54 -6.63 40.79
N ASN A 392 0.05 -7.79 40.47
CA ASN A 392 0.80 -8.60 41.44
C ASN A 392 2.29 -8.16 41.51
N GLU A 393 3.09 -8.87 42.31
CA GLU A 393 4.53 -8.61 42.48
C GLU A 393 5.39 -8.83 41.23
N LYS A 394 4.82 -9.40 40.16
CA LYS A 394 5.45 -9.58 38.83
C LYS A 394 4.98 -8.54 37.80
N GLY A 395 3.99 -7.72 38.14
CA GLY A 395 3.34 -6.78 37.22
C GLY A 395 2.19 -7.36 36.40
N ASP A 396 1.77 -8.61 36.64
CA ASP A 396 0.63 -9.20 35.95
C ASP A 396 -0.66 -8.47 36.34
N VAL A 397 -1.48 -8.09 35.35
CA VAL A 397 -2.81 -7.50 35.61
C VAL A 397 -3.78 -8.59 36.06
N VAL A 398 -4.25 -8.50 37.31
CA VAL A 398 -5.15 -9.47 37.93
C VAL A 398 -6.46 -8.80 38.37
N LYS A 399 -7.55 -9.57 38.32
CA LYS A 399 -8.87 -9.13 38.80
C LYS A 399 -8.99 -9.38 40.31
N ALA A 400 -9.15 -8.30 41.08
CA ALA A 400 -9.41 -8.34 42.51
C ALA A 400 -10.89 -8.04 42.81
N THR A 401 -11.32 -8.36 44.04
CA THR A 401 -12.65 -7.99 44.56
C THR A 401 -12.49 -7.30 45.90
N TYR A 402 -13.43 -6.43 46.26
CA TYR A 402 -13.57 -5.95 47.63
C TYR A 402 -14.03 -7.09 48.55
N ARG A 403 -13.06 -7.85 49.06
CA ARG A 403 -13.25 -8.85 50.11
C ARG A 403 -12.30 -8.53 51.26
N LEU A 404 -12.86 -8.42 52.44
CA LEU A 404 -12.10 -8.42 53.69
C LEU A 404 -11.42 -9.79 53.81
N HIS A 405 -10.11 -9.80 53.99
CA HIS A 405 -9.34 -11.04 54.08
C HIS A 405 -8.32 -10.92 55.20
N ILE A 406 -8.57 -11.67 56.27
CA ILE A 406 -7.60 -11.94 57.33
C ILE A 406 -6.70 -13.10 56.91
N GLN A 407 -5.41 -13.00 57.22
CA GLN A 407 -4.42 -14.05 56.99
C GLN A 407 -4.50 -15.10 58.10
N HIS A 408 -4.85 -14.68 59.32
CA HIS A 408 -4.89 -15.53 60.51
C HIS A 408 -6.13 -15.26 61.37
N ALA A 409 -6.68 -16.30 62.00
CA ALA A 409 -7.91 -16.20 62.78
C ALA A 409 -7.80 -15.29 64.02
N ASN A 410 -6.59 -15.06 64.55
CA ASN A 410 -6.31 -14.13 65.64
C ASN A 410 -6.30 -12.65 65.21
N GLU A 411 -6.45 -12.35 63.92
CA GLU A 411 -6.70 -11.01 63.39
C GLU A 411 -8.20 -10.66 63.42
N TRP A 412 -9.05 -11.63 63.79
CA TRP A 412 -10.49 -11.45 64.02
C TRP A 412 -10.80 -11.29 65.52
N SER A 413 -11.96 -10.72 65.84
CA SER A 413 -12.20 -10.10 67.14
C SER A 413 -12.49 -11.04 68.32
N ASP A 414 -12.88 -12.30 68.06
CA ASP A 414 -13.51 -13.26 69.00
C ASP A 414 -12.88 -13.40 70.41
N SER A 415 -11.64 -12.94 70.59
CA SER A 415 -10.94 -12.77 71.87
C SER A 415 -11.74 -12.09 72.99
N VAL A 416 -12.63 -11.14 72.68
CA VAL A 416 -13.41 -10.36 73.68
C VAL A 416 -14.40 -11.25 74.44
N LEU A 417 -14.92 -12.29 73.79
CA LEU A 417 -15.93 -13.19 74.35
C LEU A 417 -15.32 -14.30 75.22
N THR A 418 -13.99 -14.31 75.40
CA THR A 418 -13.32 -15.32 76.23
C THR A 418 -13.51 -15.05 77.73
N PRO A 419 -13.63 -16.08 78.60
CA PRO A 419 -13.76 -15.88 80.05
C PRO A 419 -12.56 -15.18 80.72
N ALA A 420 -11.42 -15.08 80.03
CA ALA A 420 -10.23 -14.39 80.49
C ALA A 420 -10.19 -12.89 80.11
N TYR A 421 -11.11 -12.42 79.25
CA TYR A 421 -11.15 -11.03 78.82
C TYR A 421 -11.62 -10.09 79.94
N SER A 422 -10.78 -9.11 80.29
CA SER A 422 -11.08 -8.13 81.34
C SER A 422 -11.76 -6.90 80.73
N LEU A 423 -13.09 -6.87 80.78
CA LEU A 423 -13.88 -5.72 80.32
C LEU A 423 -13.55 -4.47 81.18
N ARG A 424 -13.09 -3.39 80.53
CA ARG A 424 -12.74 -2.14 81.22
C ARG A 424 -13.96 -1.56 81.93
N PRO A 425 -13.86 -0.94 83.12
CA PRO A 425 -15.01 -0.27 83.73
C PRO A 425 -15.49 0.92 82.88
N LEU A 426 -16.81 1.09 82.70
CA LEU A 426 -17.40 2.20 81.94
C LEU A 426 -16.95 3.59 82.41
N SER A 427 -16.62 3.75 83.70
CA SER A 427 -16.04 4.98 84.25
C SER A 427 -14.66 5.31 83.67
N SER A 428 -13.83 4.29 83.42
CA SER A 428 -12.52 4.43 82.78
C SER A 428 -12.68 4.75 81.28
N VAL A 429 -13.61 4.08 80.60
CA VAL A 429 -13.93 4.36 79.18
C VAL A 429 -14.45 5.79 79.00
N ALA A 430 -15.38 6.24 79.85
CA ALA A 430 -15.90 7.61 79.82
C ALA A 430 -14.80 8.66 80.09
N THR A 431 -13.84 8.36 80.97
CA THR A 431 -12.68 9.23 81.23
C THR A 431 -11.78 9.32 79.99
N PHE A 432 -11.51 8.18 79.33
CA PHE A 432 -10.73 8.15 78.10
C PHE A 432 -11.39 8.95 76.97
N ILE A 433 -12.70 8.75 76.73
CA ILE A 433 -13.45 9.51 75.72
C ILE A 433 -13.38 11.01 76.00
N LYS A 434 -13.51 11.43 77.27
CA LYS A 434 -13.43 12.85 77.67
C LYS A 434 -12.03 13.45 77.44
N GLN A 435 -10.97 12.64 77.50
CA GLN A 435 -9.59 13.09 77.32
C GLN A 435 -9.13 13.06 75.86
N HIS A 436 -9.57 12.06 75.08
CA HIS A 436 -9.05 11.79 73.73
C HIS A 436 -10.07 11.99 72.60
N GLY A 437 -11.36 12.13 72.91
CA GLY A 437 -12.42 12.37 71.92
C GLY A 437 -12.83 11.15 71.08
N HIS A 438 -12.25 9.98 71.34
CA HIS A 438 -12.55 8.72 70.65
C HIS A 438 -12.60 7.54 71.63
N LEU A 439 -13.07 6.38 71.15
CA LEU A 439 -13.05 5.14 71.94
C LEU A 439 -11.61 4.63 72.13
N PRO A 440 -11.31 3.93 73.24
CA PRO A 440 -10.02 3.25 73.39
C PRO A 440 -9.77 2.29 72.23
N ASP A 441 -8.51 2.15 71.82
CA ASP A 441 -8.02 1.26 70.76
C ASP A 441 -8.51 1.59 69.33
N VAL A 442 -9.56 2.41 69.18
CA VAL A 442 -9.93 3.06 67.91
C VAL A 442 -9.01 4.27 67.68
N PRO A 443 -8.35 4.43 66.52
CA PRO A 443 -7.47 5.57 66.27
C PRO A 443 -8.23 6.89 66.12
N SER A 444 -7.53 7.99 66.41
CA SER A 444 -8.06 9.35 66.26
C SER A 444 -8.31 9.70 64.78
N ALA A 445 -9.24 10.62 64.51
CA ALA A 445 -9.50 11.09 63.15
C ALA A 445 -8.26 11.74 62.51
N GLU A 446 -7.40 12.38 63.31
CA GLU A 446 -6.15 12.99 62.86
C GLU A 446 -5.09 11.93 62.50
N ASP A 447 -4.98 10.84 63.27
CA ASP A 447 -4.09 9.73 62.93
C ASP A 447 -4.52 9.02 61.65
N VAL A 448 -5.83 8.78 61.46
CA VAL A 448 -6.35 8.17 60.22
C VAL A 448 -6.11 9.09 59.02
N ALA A 449 -6.35 10.40 59.15
CA ALA A 449 -6.10 11.36 58.07
C ALA A 449 -4.62 11.46 57.68
N ARG A 450 -3.70 11.30 58.63
CA ARG A 450 -2.25 11.41 58.41
C ARG A 450 -1.59 10.12 57.92
N LYS A 451 -2.03 8.95 58.41
CA LYS A 451 -1.37 7.66 58.19
C LYS A 451 -2.15 6.71 57.28
N GLY A 452 -3.44 6.97 57.06
CA GLY A 452 -4.38 5.95 56.61
C GLY A 452 -4.66 4.90 57.70
N ILE A 453 -5.50 3.93 57.36
CA ILE A 453 -5.79 2.78 58.21
C ILE A 453 -6.08 1.56 57.33
N ASP A 454 -5.62 0.39 57.77
CA ASP A 454 -5.93 -0.88 57.12
C ASP A 454 -7.41 -1.26 57.35
N LEU A 455 -8.12 -1.64 56.29
CA LEU A 455 -9.55 -1.96 56.34
C LEU A 455 -9.86 -3.25 57.13
N ASN A 456 -8.96 -4.23 57.14
CA ASN A 456 -9.09 -5.43 57.98
C ASN A 456 -8.98 -5.03 59.45
N VAL A 457 -7.95 -4.24 59.81
CA VAL A 457 -7.73 -3.77 61.19
C VAL A 457 -8.91 -2.91 61.68
N LEU A 458 -9.43 -2.02 60.84
CA LEU A 458 -10.59 -1.19 61.19
C LEU A 458 -11.84 -2.03 61.47
N ASN A 459 -12.16 -2.98 60.59
CA ASN A 459 -13.33 -3.84 60.75
C ASN A 459 -13.21 -4.79 61.94
N ALA A 460 -12.02 -5.36 62.20
CA ALA A 460 -11.76 -6.16 63.39
C ALA A 460 -11.92 -5.32 64.67
N THR A 461 -11.36 -4.10 64.70
CA THR A 461 -11.50 -3.18 65.85
C THR A 461 -12.96 -2.77 66.07
N PHE A 462 -13.73 -2.55 65.00
CA PHE A 462 -15.16 -2.25 65.12
C PHE A 462 -15.96 -3.43 65.68
N LEU A 463 -15.67 -4.67 65.26
CA LEU A 463 -16.28 -5.86 65.85
C LEU A 463 -15.94 -5.98 67.34
N GLN A 464 -14.70 -5.69 67.73
CA GLN A 464 -14.25 -5.67 69.13
C GLN A 464 -15.09 -4.74 70.00
N LYS A 465 -15.42 -3.55 69.49
CA LYS A 465 -16.24 -2.58 70.24
C LYS A 465 -17.72 -2.94 70.28
N ILE A 466 -18.22 -3.69 69.30
CA ILE A 466 -19.56 -4.29 69.34
C ILE A 466 -19.64 -5.41 70.39
N GLU A 467 -18.60 -6.25 70.51
CA GLU A 467 -18.52 -7.30 71.52
C GLU A 467 -18.38 -6.72 72.93
N GLU A 468 -17.51 -5.73 73.14
CA GLU A 468 -17.40 -4.99 74.41
C GLU A 468 -18.76 -4.36 74.82
N LEU A 469 -19.46 -3.72 73.88
CA LEU A 469 -20.81 -3.17 74.10
C LEU A 469 -21.85 -4.24 74.47
N THR A 470 -21.75 -5.42 73.87
CA THR A 470 -22.64 -6.55 74.17
C THR A 470 -22.41 -7.05 75.60
N LEU A 471 -21.15 -7.15 76.05
CA LEU A 471 -20.82 -7.51 77.43
C LEU A 471 -21.31 -6.46 78.45
N TYR A 472 -21.17 -5.16 78.17
CA TYR A 472 -21.77 -4.11 79.03
C TYR A 472 -23.29 -4.23 79.10
N SER A 473 -23.94 -4.58 77.98
CA SER A 473 -25.40 -4.73 77.92
C SER A 473 -25.89 -5.91 78.76
N ILE A 474 -25.19 -7.05 78.72
CA ILE A 474 -25.46 -8.22 79.59
C ILE A 474 -25.26 -7.87 81.07
N GLN A 475 -24.20 -7.10 81.40
CA GLN A 475 -24.00 -6.62 82.77
C GLN A 475 -25.13 -5.67 83.23
N LEU A 476 -25.59 -4.78 82.35
CA LEU A 476 -26.69 -3.86 82.62
C LEU A 476 -28.02 -4.59 82.82
N GLU A 477 -28.35 -5.57 81.97
CA GLU A 477 -29.54 -6.41 82.11
C GLU A 477 -29.52 -7.18 83.44
N LYS A 478 -28.40 -7.80 83.79
CA LYS A 478 -28.21 -8.50 85.07
C LYS A 478 -28.37 -7.56 86.27
N ALA A 479 -27.80 -6.35 86.20
CA ALA A 479 -27.97 -5.34 87.24
C ALA A 479 -29.42 -4.85 87.36
N ASN A 480 -30.12 -4.69 86.23
CA ASN A 480 -31.53 -4.30 86.19
C ASN A 480 -32.44 -5.39 86.78
N GLY A 481 -32.19 -6.67 86.47
CA GLY A 481 -32.89 -7.79 87.10
C GLY A 481 -32.67 -7.86 88.62
N GLN A 482 -31.45 -7.59 89.09
CA GLN A 482 -31.16 -7.48 90.53
C GLN A 482 -31.88 -6.28 91.19
N LEU A 483 -32.00 -5.14 90.48
CA LEU A 483 -32.78 -3.98 90.92
C LEU A 483 -34.28 -4.30 91.01
N GLN A 484 -34.83 -5.00 90.01
CA GLN A 484 -36.23 -5.43 90.02
C GLN A 484 -36.55 -6.38 91.18
N GLU A 485 -35.68 -7.37 91.45
CA GLU A 485 -35.92 -8.29 92.58
C GLU A 485 -35.77 -7.57 93.94
N LYS A 486 -34.87 -6.58 94.06
CA LYS A 486 -34.80 -5.70 95.24
C LYS A 486 -36.06 -4.85 95.40
N ASP A 487 -36.58 -4.24 94.32
CA ASP A 487 -37.81 -3.45 94.37
C ASP A 487 -39.02 -4.33 94.76
N LYS A 488 -39.08 -5.57 94.27
CA LYS A 488 -40.08 -6.57 94.66
C LYS A 488 -39.97 -6.95 96.14
N GLN A 489 -38.77 -7.20 96.66
CA GLN A 489 -38.54 -7.43 98.10
C GLN A 489 -38.95 -6.21 98.93
N GLN A 490 -38.61 -5.00 98.48
CA GLN A 490 -38.97 -3.75 99.15
C GLN A 490 -40.48 -3.51 99.18
N ARG A 491 -41.22 -3.94 98.14
CA ARG A 491 -42.69 -3.91 98.11
C ARG A 491 -43.30 -4.87 99.13
N VAL A 492 -42.82 -6.12 99.20
CA VAL A 492 -43.28 -7.11 100.20
C VAL A 492 -43.09 -6.56 101.63
N ILE A 493 -41.90 -6.04 101.95
CA ILE A 493 -41.61 -5.42 103.26
C ILE A 493 -42.54 -4.23 103.55
N ASN A 494 -42.83 -3.39 102.55
CA ASN A 494 -43.76 -2.27 102.70
C ASN A 494 -45.22 -2.72 102.92
N ASP A 495 -45.65 -3.81 102.30
CA ASP A 495 -47.00 -4.36 102.48
C ASP A 495 -47.15 -5.08 103.84
N GLU A 496 -46.12 -5.78 104.32
CA GLU A 496 -46.04 -6.32 105.68
C GLU A 496 -46.12 -5.22 106.75
N LEU A 497 -45.31 -4.16 106.62
CA LEU A 497 -45.37 -2.97 107.49
C LEU A 497 -46.76 -2.31 107.48
N ARG A 498 -47.44 -2.28 106.32
CA ARG A 498 -48.81 -1.74 106.22
C ARG A 498 -49.84 -2.62 106.95
N ALA A 499 -49.67 -3.94 106.92
CA ALA A 499 -50.51 -4.87 107.67
C ALA A 499 -50.30 -4.72 109.20
N GLU A 500 -49.05 -4.64 109.65
CA GLU A 500 -48.71 -4.44 111.07
C GLU A 500 -49.23 -3.09 111.60
N ILE A 501 -49.11 -2.01 110.81
CA ILE A 501 -49.73 -0.71 111.11
C ILE A 501 -51.26 -0.79 111.17
N ALA A 502 -51.90 -1.67 110.38
CA ALA A 502 -53.34 -1.88 110.43
C ALA A 502 -53.78 -2.64 111.69
N GLU A 503 -53.03 -3.66 112.12
CA GLU A 503 -53.26 -4.34 113.41
C GLU A 503 -53.05 -3.39 114.60
N LEU A 504 -51.97 -2.62 114.61
CA LEU A 504 -51.72 -1.60 115.63
C LEU A 504 -52.86 -0.57 115.71
N LYS A 505 -53.41 -0.13 114.57
CA LYS A 505 -54.60 0.74 114.53
C LYS A 505 -55.84 0.05 115.12
N GLN A 506 -56.07 -1.24 114.87
CA GLN A 506 -57.18 -1.97 115.51
C GLN A 506 -56.98 -2.13 117.02
N LEU A 507 -55.76 -2.38 117.49
CA LEU A 507 -55.43 -2.45 118.91
C LEU A 507 -55.65 -1.11 119.63
N VAL A 508 -55.27 0.01 119.01
CA VAL A 508 -55.56 1.36 119.53
C VAL A 508 -57.08 1.62 119.60
N MET A 509 -57.85 1.26 118.57
CA MET A 509 -59.32 1.37 118.61
C MET A 509 -59.97 0.47 119.69
N ARG A 510 -59.38 -0.70 120.00
CA ARG A 510 -59.84 -1.55 121.12
C ARG A 510 -59.57 -0.92 122.48
N ASN A 511 -58.46 -0.23 122.66
CA ASN A 511 -58.13 0.46 123.92
C ASN A 511 -58.93 1.76 124.14
N GLN A 512 -59.52 2.35 123.10
CA GLN A 512 -60.43 3.50 123.21
C GLN A 512 -61.89 3.13 123.56
N LYS A 513 -62.18 1.85 123.85
CA LYS A 513 -63.52 1.35 124.26
C LYS A 513 -63.57 0.82 125.71
N LYS A 514 -62.63 1.25 126.55
CA LYS A 514 -62.71 1.19 128.01
C LYS A 514 -62.92 2.61 128.54
#